data_AF-A0A534BDR6-F1
#
_entry.id   AF-A0A534BDR6-F1
#
_cell.length_a   1.000
_cell.length_b   1.000
_cell.length_c   1.000
_cell.angle_alpha   90.00
_cell.angle_beta   90.00
_cell.angle_gamma   90.00
#
_symmetry.space_group_name_H-M   'P 1'
#
loop_
_entity.id
_entity.type
_entity.pdbx_description
1 polymer ?
#
loop_
_entity_poly.entity_id
_entity_poly.type
_entity_poly.pdbx_seq_one_letter_code
_entity_poly.pdbx_strand_id
1 'polypeptide(L)'
;MKPVASGAVRTPDGLRSADALALIEAARTVTPYALVNPYCFEPPVSPQIAAAEAMIDVDIGKIRESFNALADRADWVVIEGAGGWLAPISARQSAADLALALEAPALMVVGVRLGCLNHAQLTRLAVAVRGVRFAGW
;
A
#
# COMPACT_ATOMS: atom_id res chain seq x y z
N MET A 1 -0.91 6.02 -4.97
CA MET A 1 -2.02 5.32 -4.31
C MET A 1 -1.56 4.72 -2.99
N LYS A 2 -2.44 4.72 -1.99
CA LYS A 2 -2.28 4.04 -0.70
C LYS A 2 -3.36 2.96 -0.63
N PRO A 3 -3.12 1.73 -1.11
CA PRO A 3 -4.18 0.76 -1.37
C PRO A 3 -4.99 0.41 -0.12
N VAL A 4 -4.29 0.27 1.01
CA VAL A 4 -4.87 -0.05 2.31
C VAL A 4 -4.25 0.88 3.34
N ALA A 5 -5.08 1.50 4.16
CA ALA A 5 -4.65 2.39 5.24
C ALA A 5 -5.46 2.12 6.52
N SER A 6 -4.79 2.25 7.66
CA SER A 6 -5.38 2.23 8.99
C SER A 6 -4.97 3.51 9.75
N GLY A 7 -5.62 3.81 10.87
CA GLY A 7 -5.39 5.07 11.60
C GLY A 7 -5.95 6.31 10.90
N ALA A 8 -6.96 6.13 10.04
CA ALA A 8 -7.59 7.23 9.31
C ALA A 8 -8.48 8.08 10.23
N VAL A 9 -8.57 9.37 9.92
CA VAL A 9 -9.41 10.32 10.67
C VAL A 9 -10.79 10.42 10.00
N ARG A 10 -11.85 10.46 10.81
CA ARG A 10 -13.21 10.72 10.33
C ARG A 10 -13.36 12.19 9.95
N THR A 11 -13.80 12.43 8.72
CA THR A 11 -14.10 13.77 8.19
C THR A 11 -15.53 13.80 7.62
N PRO A 12 -16.10 14.98 7.29
CA PRO A 12 -17.40 15.07 6.62
C PRO A 12 -17.47 14.27 5.31
N ASP A 13 -16.34 14.12 4.61
CA ASP A 13 -16.26 13.38 3.35
C ASP A 13 -15.96 11.88 3.56
N GLY A 14 -15.98 11.40 4.80
CA GLY A 14 -15.66 10.02 5.20
C GLY A 14 -14.27 9.88 5.83
N LEU A 15 -13.76 8.65 5.91
CA LEU A 15 -12.43 8.38 6.48
C LEU A 15 -11.31 8.89 5.57
N ARG A 16 -10.29 9.50 6.15
CA ARG A 16 -9.14 10.07 5.46
C ARG A 16 -7.83 9.63 6.10
N SER A 17 -7.00 8.96 5.30
CA SER A 17 -5.62 8.64 5.63
C SER A 17 -4.72 9.82 5.28
N ALA A 18 -3.86 10.22 6.22
CA ALA A 18 -2.87 11.27 5.98
C ALA A 18 -1.93 10.91 4.82
N ASP A 19 -1.48 9.66 4.74
CA ASP A 19 -0.64 9.15 3.64
C ASP A 19 -1.35 9.30 2.28
N ALA A 20 -2.62 8.88 2.20
CA ALA A 20 -3.39 8.98 0.96
C ALA A 20 -3.58 10.44 0.50
N LEU A 21 -3.83 11.34 1.45
CA LEU A 21 -3.93 12.78 1.17
C LEU A 21 -2.60 13.36 0.70
N ALA A 22 -1.49 13.02 1.35
CA ALA A 22 -0.15 13.45 0.95
C ALA A 22 0.21 12.97 -0.46
N LEU A 23 -0.16 11.73 -0.82
CA LEU A 23 0.04 11.22 -2.18
C LEU A 23 -0.79 11.98 -3.22
N ILE A 24 -2.03 12.36 -2.90
CA ILE A 24 -2.89 13.17 -3.79
C ILE A 24 -2.27 14.56 -4.00
N GLU A 25 -1.86 15.20 -2.92
CA GLU A 25 -1.21 16.51 -2.96
C GLU A 25 0.08 16.47 -3.79
N ALA A 26 0.94 15.47 -3.55
CA ALA A 26 2.19 15.28 -4.27
C ALA A 26 2.00 14.97 -5.76
N ALA A 27 0.94 14.21 -6.11
CA ALA A 27 0.61 13.92 -7.50
C ALA A 27 0.21 15.17 -8.29
N ARG A 28 -0.25 16.23 -7.61
CA ARG A 28 -0.76 17.47 -8.24
C ARG A 28 -1.85 17.20 -9.28
N THR A 29 -2.65 16.16 -9.08
CA THR A 29 -3.77 15.79 -9.95
C THR A 29 -5.08 15.75 -9.18
N VAL A 30 -6.18 15.99 -9.88
CA VAL A 30 -7.52 15.78 -9.31
C VAL A 30 -7.87 14.31 -9.48
N THR A 31 -7.73 13.54 -8.41
CA THR A 31 -8.02 12.11 -8.39
C THR A 31 -9.05 11.80 -7.30
N PRO A 32 -10.13 11.05 -7.61
CA PRO A 32 -11.08 10.60 -6.60
C PRO A 32 -10.38 9.82 -5.47
N TYR A 33 -10.63 10.22 -4.22
CA TYR A 33 -10.01 9.62 -3.04
C TYR A 33 -10.16 8.09 -2.99
N ALA A 34 -11.34 7.58 -3.36
CA ALA A 34 -11.66 6.15 -3.35
C ALA A 34 -10.78 5.32 -4.31
N LEU A 35 -10.24 5.91 -5.38
CA LEU A 35 -9.27 5.24 -6.25
C LEU A 35 -7.87 5.19 -5.61
N VAL A 36 -7.51 6.24 -4.88
CA VAL A 36 -6.20 6.34 -4.21
C VAL A 36 -6.15 5.44 -2.99
N ASN A 37 -7.21 5.40 -2.18
CA ASN A 37 -7.29 4.62 -0.95
C ASN A 37 -8.62 3.84 -0.85
N PRO A 38 -8.74 2.72 -1.61
CA PRO A 38 -9.97 1.93 -1.69
C PRO A 38 -10.34 1.18 -0.40
N TYR A 39 -9.38 0.96 0.50
CA TYR A 39 -9.59 0.42 1.84
C TYR A 39 -8.99 1.35 2.90
N CYS A 40 -9.86 1.96 3.69
CA CYS A 40 -9.50 2.96 4.70
C CYS A 40 -10.17 2.62 6.02
N PHE A 41 -9.38 2.40 7.07
CA PHE A 41 -9.86 2.00 8.38
C PHE A 41 -9.46 3.01 9.45
N GLU A 42 -10.31 3.18 10.45
CA GLU A 42 -10.14 4.16 11.53
C GLU A 42 -9.12 3.72 12.61
N PRO A 43 -9.13 2.46 13.12
CA PRO A 43 -8.22 2.07 14.19
C PRO A 43 -6.75 2.13 13.75
N PRO A 44 -5.83 2.71 14.54
CA PRO A 44 -4.40 2.83 14.22
C PRO A 44 -3.64 1.53 14.54
N VAL A 45 -4.10 0.43 13.96
CA VAL A 45 -3.52 -0.93 14.11
C VAL A 45 -3.07 -1.46 12.75
N SER A 46 -2.54 -2.69 12.67
CA SER A 46 -2.18 -3.24 11.37
C SER A 46 -3.41 -3.33 10.45
N PRO A 47 -3.27 -3.12 9.12
CA PRO A 47 -4.41 -3.15 8.21
C PRO A 47 -5.24 -4.43 8.29
N GLN A 48 -4.60 -5.59 8.46
CA GLN A 48 -5.30 -6.86 8.65
C GLN A 48 -6.22 -6.84 9.88
N ILE A 49 -5.74 -6.33 11.02
CA ILE A 49 -6.53 -6.28 12.26
C ILE A 49 -7.70 -5.31 12.07
N ALA A 50 -7.45 -4.12 11.54
CA ALA A 50 -8.48 -3.11 11.32
C ALA A 50 -9.57 -3.60 10.35
N ALA A 51 -9.18 -4.33 9.30
CA ALA A 51 -10.10 -4.95 8.36
C ALA A 51 -10.96 -6.04 9.03
N ALA A 52 -10.35 -6.89 9.85
CA ALA A 52 -11.05 -7.95 10.57
C ALA A 52 -12.07 -7.38 11.58
N GLU A 53 -11.69 -6.35 12.34
CA GLU A 53 -12.60 -5.65 13.27
C GLU A 53 -13.78 -5.00 12.55
N ALA A 54 -13.55 -4.47 11.36
CA ALA A 54 -14.60 -3.91 10.51
C ALA A 54 -15.42 -4.97 9.75
N MET A 55 -15.11 -6.26 9.90
CA MET A 55 -15.69 -7.37 9.13
C MET A 55 -15.59 -7.17 7.62
N ILE A 56 -14.48 -6.57 7.16
CA ILE A 56 -14.20 -6.31 5.75
C ILE A 56 -13.06 -7.24 5.32
N ASP A 57 -13.30 -8.01 4.25
CA ASP A 57 -12.22 -8.74 3.58
C ASP A 57 -11.58 -7.84 2.52
N VAL A 58 -10.26 -7.63 2.64
CA VAL A 58 -9.51 -6.81 1.68
C VAL A 58 -9.27 -7.62 0.41
N ASP A 59 -10.00 -7.28 -0.64
CA ASP A 59 -9.86 -7.89 -1.95
C ASP A 59 -8.85 -7.14 -2.84
N ILE A 60 -7.79 -7.85 -3.25
CA ILE A 60 -6.80 -7.37 -4.22
C ILE A 60 -7.42 -7.07 -5.59
N GLY A 61 -8.49 -7.77 -5.98
CA GLY A 61 -9.22 -7.50 -7.22
C GLY A 61 -9.70 -6.05 -7.30
N LYS A 62 -10.43 -5.59 -6.28
CA LYS A 62 -10.85 -4.19 -6.13
C LYS A 62 -9.67 -3.21 -6.13
N ILE A 63 -8.54 -3.56 -5.50
CA ILE A 63 -7.34 -2.71 -5.51
C ILE A 63 -6.79 -2.59 -6.93
N ARG A 64 -6.75 -3.69 -7.69
CA ARG A 64 -6.29 -3.71 -9.08
C ARG A 64 -7.19 -2.90 -10.00
N GLU A 65 -8.50 -2.95 -9.81
CA GLU A 65 -9.44 -2.08 -10.55
C GLU A 65 -9.13 -0.60 -10.30
N SER A 66 -8.89 -0.24 -9.03
CA SER A 66 -8.51 1.13 -8.65
C SER A 66 -7.16 1.52 -9.26
N PHE A 67 -6.18 0.61 -9.23
CA PHE A 67 -4.86 0.81 -9.85
C PHE A 67 -4.97 1.04 -11.35
N ASN A 68 -5.71 0.21 -12.08
CA ASN A 68 -5.91 0.35 -13.53
C ASN A 68 -6.57 1.70 -13.87
N ALA A 69 -7.61 2.08 -13.12
CA ALA A 69 -8.27 3.37 -13.32
C ALA A 69 -7.36 4.58 -13.06
N LEU A 70 -6.34 4.44 -12.19
CA LEU A 70 -5.30 5.45 -11.99
C LEU A 70 -4.25 5.41 -13.11
N ALA A 71 -3.84 4.23 -13.55
CA ALA A 71 -2.86 4.04 -14.62
C ALA A 71 -3.36 4.60 -15.95
N ASP A 72 -4.66 4.53 -16.22
CA ASP A 72 -5.28 5.15 -17.42
C ASP A 72 -5.22 6.69 -17.41
N ARG A 73 -4.88 7.31 -16.27
CA ARG A 73 -4.93 8.77 -16.05
C ARG A 73 -3.57 9.38 -15.73
N ALA A 74 -2.52 8.58 -15.63
CA ALA A 74 -1.21 9.02 -15.22
C ALA A 74 -0.11 8.22 -15.94
N ASP A 75 1.00 8.88 -16.27
CA ASP A 75 2.16 8.20 -16.86
C ASP A 75 2.77 7.19 -15.90
N TRP A 76 2.64 7.43 -14.59
CA TRP A 76 3.16 6.58 -13.52
C TRP A 76 2.22 6.56 -12.32
N VAL A 77 2.10 5.38 -11.69
CA VAL A 77 1.41 5.21 -10.41
C VAL A 77 2.40 4.75 -9.35
N VAL A 78 2.64 5.59 -8.34
CA VAL A 78 3.41 5.21 -7.15
C VAL A 78 2.47 4.51 -6.17
N ILE A 79 2.85 3.33 -5.69
CA ILE A 79 2.06 2.54 -4.74
C ILE A 79 2.79 2.53 -3.40
N GLU A 80 2.17 3.12 -2.39
CA GLU A 80 2.70 3.09 -1.03
C GLU A 80 2.08 1.91 -0.27
N GLY A 81 2.93 1.01 0.23
CA GLY A 81 2.51 -0.09 1.09
C GLY A 81 2.09 0.39 2.50
N ALA A 82 1.67 -0.56 3.34
CA ALA A 82 1.40 -0.32 4.75
C ALA A 82 2.20 -1.32 5.59
N GLY A 83 3.15 -0.82 6.37
CA GLY A 83 4.10 -1.66 7.10
C GLY A 83 5.27 -2.14 6.23
N GLY A 84 5.80 -3.32 6.55
CA GLY A 84 6.92 -3.95 5.83
C GLY A 84 6.50 -4.83 4.65
N TRP A 85 7.49 -5.39 3.93
CA TRP A 85 7.27 -6.19 2.72
C TRP A 85 6.33 -7.40 2.92
N LEU A 86 6.46 -8.10 4.04
CA LEU A 86 5.62 -9.24 4.40
C LEU A 86 4.48 -8.86 5.36
N ALA A 87 4.22 -7.57 5.56
CA ALA A 87 3.12 -7.14 6.42
C ALA A 87 1.78 -7.60 5.83
N PRO A 88 0.89 -8.15 6.66
CA PRO A 88 -0.41 -8.63 6.20
C PRO A 88 -1.33 -7.44 5.91
N ILE A 89 -1.98 -7.49 4.75
CA ILE A 89 -3.03 -6.55 4.33
C ILE A 89 -4.43 -7.14 4.50
N SER A 90 -4.53 -8.47 4.55
CA SER A 90 -5.75 -9.24 4.81
C SER A 90 -5.39 -10.49 5.62
N ALA A 91 -6.39 -11.33 5.94
CA ALA A 91 -6.16 -12.59 6.64
C ALA A 91 -5.31 -13.59 5.85
N ARG A 92 -5.21 -13.44 4.52
CA ARG A 92 -4.56 -14.40 3.63
C ARG A 92 -3.43 -13.82 2.80
N GLN A 93 -3.33 -12.48 2.76
CA GLN A 93 -2.45 -11.78 1.83
C GLN A 93 -1.62 -10.72 2.53
N SER A 94 -0.43 -10.52 2.01
CA SER A 94 0.59 -9.55 2.41
C SER A 94 0.80 -8.47 1.37
N ALA A 95 1.57 -7.44 1.71
CA ALA A 95 1.99 -6.42 0.77
C ALA A 95 2.77 -7.01 -0.43
N ALA A 96 3.54 -8.08 -0.23
CA ALA A 96 4.23 -8.81 -1.30
C ALA A 96 3.26 -9.46 -2.29
N ASP A 97 2.12 -9.98 -1.81
CA ASP A 97 1.07 -10.56 -2.67
C ASP A 97 0.39 -9.50 -3.53
N LEU A 98 0.17 -8.32 -2.95
CA LEU A 98 -0.35 -7.18 -3.68
C LEU A 98 0.62 -6.71 -4.76
N ALA A 99 1.90 -6.55 -4.44
CA ALA A 99 2.91 -6.14 -5.42
C ALA A 99 2.99 -7.14 -6.59
N LEU A 100 2.96 -8.44 -6.30
CA LEU A 100 2.93 -9.49 -7.31
C LEU A 100 1.67 -9.41 -8.19
N ALA A 101 0.49 -9.26 -7.59
CA ALA A 101 -0.78 -9.23 -8.31
C ALA A 101 -0.98 -7.98 -9.19
N LEU A 102 -0.31 -6.87 -8.85
CA LEU A 102 -0.28 -5.65 -9.66
C LEU A 102 0.88 -5.61 -10.65
N GLU A 103 1.75 -6.64 -10.66
CA GLU A 103 2.99 -6.67 -11.43
C GLU A 103 3.87 -5.43 -11.19
N ALA A 104 3.73 -4.84 -10.00
CA ALA A 104 4.35 -3.59 -9.62
C ALA A 104 5.80 -3.84 -9.16
N PRO A 105 6.78 -3.10 -9.70
CA PRO A 105 8.18 -3.24 -9.26
C PRO A 105 8.33 -2.73 -7.83
N ALA A 106 9.08 -3.45 -7.01
CA ALA A 106 9.34 -3.08 -5.63
C ALA A 106 10.50 -2.08 -5.54
N LEU A 107 10.22 -0.89 -5.02
CA LEU A 107 11.22 0.07 -4.54
C LEU A 107 11.26 0.00 -3.00
N MET A 108 12.44 -0.25 -2.44
CA MET A 108 12.59 -0.45 -0.99
C MET A 108 13.14 0.82 -0.32
N VAL A 109 12.38 1.39 0.61
CA VAL A 109 12.90 2.47 1.47
C VAL A 109 13.39 1.88 2.78
N VAL A 110 14.64 2.18 3.15
CA VAL A 110 15.24 1.73 4.42
C VAL A 110 15.80 2.92 5.20
N GLY A 111 15.42 3.04 6.48
CA GLY A 111 15.97 4.07 7.36
C GLY A 111 17.43 3.78 7.72
N VAL A 112 18.29 4.80 7.64
CA VAL A 112 19.72 4.69 7.98
C VAL A 112 19.89 4.65 9.51
N ARG A 113 20.02 3.45 10.05
CA ARG A 113 20.19 3.16 11.48
C ARG A 113 20.90 1.83 11.69
N LEU A 114 21.37 1.56 12.91
CA LEU A 114 21.97 0.26 13.24
C LEU A 114 21.03 -0.90 12.84
N GLY A 115 21.58 -1.87 12.12
CA GLY A 115 20.85 -3.02 11.57
C GLY A 115 20.19 -2.81 10.20
N CYS A 116 20.25 -1.61 9.60
CA CYS A 116 19.59 -1.33 8.32
C CYS A 116 20.13 -2.16 7.15
N LEU A 117 21.43 -2.46 7.12
CA LEU A 117 22.04 -3.28 6.06
C LEU A 117 21.48 -4.70 6.05
N ASN A 118 21.35 -5.31 7.23
CA ASN A 118 20.73 -6.63 7.36
C ASN A 118 19.25 -6.59 6.93
N HIS A 119 18.50 -5.59 7.40
CA HIS A 119 17.11 -5.41 6.98
C HIS A 119 17.01 -5.29 5.45
N ALA A 120 17.80 -4.42 4.83
CA ALA A 120 17.79 -4.20 3.39
C ALA A 120 18.09 -5.48 2.61
N GLN A 121 19.12 -6.24 3.02
CA GLN A 121 19.47 -7.50 2.35
C GLN A 121 18.40 -8.58 2.53
N LEU A 122 17.86 -8.75 3.74
CA LEU A 122 16.77 -9.71 3.98
C LEU A 122 15.52 -9.38 3.18
N THR A 123 15.11 -8.11 3.16
CA THR A 123 13.95 -7.65 2.40
C THR A 123 14.18 -7.82 0.90
N ARG A 124 15.36 -7.47 0.38
CA ARG A 124 15.71 -7.68 -1.04
C ARG A 124 15.65 -9.16 -1.43
N LEU A 125 16.15 -10.06 -0.59
CA LEU A 125 16.05 -11.51 -0.81
C LEU A 125 14.58 -11.97 -0.81
N ALA A 126 13.76 -11.46 0.11
CA ALA A 126 12.34 -11.78 0.15
C ALA A 126 11.57 -11.28 -1.08
N VAL A 127 11.91 -10.10 -1.62
CA VAL A 127 11.38 -9.60 -2.89
C VAL A 127 11.71 -10.57 -4.03
N ALA A 128 12.99 -10.99 -4.13
CA ALA A 128 13.44 -11.90 -5.17
C ALA A 128 12.76 -13.28 -5.09
N VAL A 129 12.60 -13.85 -3.89
CA VAL A 129 11.91 -15.14 -3.67
C VAL A 129 10.44 -15.06 -4.08
N ARG A 130 9.77 -13.91 -3.91
CA ARG A 130 8.38 -13.73 -4.36
C ARG A 130 8.26 -13.60 -5.89
N GLY A 131 9.36 -13.44 -6.62
CA GLY A 131 9.35 -13.23 -8.07
C GLY A 131 8.95 -11.81 -8.49
N VAL A 132 8.95 -10.85 -7.56
CA VAL A 132 8.65 -9.44 -7.88
C VAL A 132 9.91 -8.75 -8.39
N ARG A 133 9.79 -7.95 -9.45
CA ARG A 133 10.90 -7.15 -9.99
C ARG A 133 11.38 -6.15 -8.94
N PHE A 134 12.66 -6.21 -8.59
CA PHE A 134 13.27 -5.24 -7.68
C PHE A 134 13.79 -4.02 -8.45
N ALA A 135 13.24 -2.84 -8.16
CA ALA A 135 13.60 -1.59 -8.83
C ALA A 135 14.79 -0.87 -8.18
N GLY A 136 15.04 -1.11 -6.89
CA GLY A 136 16.15 -0.50 -6.16
C GLY A 136 15.80 -0.14 -4.71
N TRP A 137 16.69 0.62 -4.08
CA TRP A 137 16.54 1.21 -2.75
C TRP A 137 17.07 2.64 -2.72
#